data_AF-A0A534TWV9-F1
#
_entry.id   AF-A0A534TWV9-F1
#
_cell.length_a   1.000
_cell.length_b   1.000
_cell.length_c   1.000
_cell.angle_alpha   90.00
_cell.angle_beta   90.00
_cell.angle_gamma   90.00
#
_symmetry.space_group_name_H-M   'P 1'
#
loop_
_entity.id
_entity.type
_entity.pdbx_description
1 polymer ?
#
loop_
_entity_poly.entity_id
_entity_poly.type
_entity_poly.pdbx_seq_one_letter_code
_entity_poly.pdbx_strand_id
1 'polypeptide(L)'
;MRNTSGHTNVKGRILAAALCTLVGSAGRAHAAFVKGTSGDDVLFGLDDDTQANTEIQPPGVTANQSLDKADLIEGGNGNDVLIGLGGSDVLLGGNGDDILVGGTEQFATPNSDMMIGGPGNDIALWRGGDGSEAFDGGPGKADALIFGNIDRDENNIPIISAGTGRHSKTGIPTADVTNQGGFCTVERVQDPDFGYEFLVRFFLRATGNLAVTLRTVGVEQVYCTSQAGREITYADLTAPDPEFVVVSLDEVKKINPTVGTIIR
;
A
#
# COMPACT_ATOMS: atom_id res chain seq x y z
N MET A 1 20.58 43.46 -65.83
CA MET A 1 19.23 44.02 -65.54
C MET A 1 18.30 42.83 -65.42
N ARG A 2 17.58 42.53 -64.33
CA ARG A 2 17.12 43.30 -63.17
C ARG A 2 17.27 42.45 -61.90
N ASN A 3 17.55 43.14 -60.81
CA ASN A 3 17.47 42.68 -59.44
C ASN A 3 16.13 43.17 -58.87
N THR A 4 15.39 42.34 -58.12
CA THR A 4 14.62 42.77 -56.94
C THR A 4 14.23 41.57 -56.07
N SER A 5 14.60 41.72 -54.81
CA SER A 5 14.34 40.95 -53.60
C SER A 5 12.87 40.86 -53.18
N GLY A 6 12.54 39.85 -52.37
CA GLY A 6 11.34 39.82 -51.53
C GLY A 6 11.26 38.59 -50.65
N HIS A 7 11.74 38.70 -49.41
CA HIS A 7 11.58 37.74 -48.32
C HIS A 7 10.12 37.68 -47.83
N THR A 8 9.59 36.48 -47.59
CA THR A 8 8.85 36.14 -46.35
C THR A 8 9.07 34.67 -46.02
N ASN A 9 9.48 34.40 -44.77
CA ASN A 9 9.86 33.10 -44.25
C ASN A 9 8.75 32.67 -43.27
N VAL A 10 7.90 31.72 -43.65
CA VAL A 10 6.91 31.12 -42.74
C VAL A 10 7.49 29.80 -42.25
N LYS A 11 8.03 29.80 -41.02
CA LYS A 11 8.45 28.60 -40.31
C LYS A 11 7.21 27.82 -39.85
N GLY A 12 6.76 26.87 -40.68
CA GLY A 12 5.84 25.82 -40.25
C GLY A 12 6.58 24.78 -39.41
N ARG A 13 6.22 24.68 -38.13
CA ARG A 13 6.65 23.62 -37.22
C ARG A 13 6.10 22.28 -37.72
N ILE A 14 6.96 21.34 -38.11
CA ILE A 14 6.57 19.94 -38.32
C ILE A 14 6.77 19.22 -36.99
N LEU A 15 5.65 18.84 -36.39
CA LEU A 15 5.52 17.98 -35.22
C LEU A 15 6.06 16.59 -35.60
N ALA A 16 7.16 16.16 -34.97
CA ALA A 16 7.58 14.77 -35.05
C ALA A 16 6.66 13.95 -34.12
N ALA A 17 5.62 13.36 -34.70
CA ALA A 17 4.80 12.37 -34.00
C ALA A 17 5.64 11.10 -33.80
N ALA A 18 5.99 10.81 -32.56
CA ALA A 18 6.50 9.50 -32.18
C ALA A 18 5.38 8.48 -32.41
N LEU A 19 5.60 7.58 -33.37
CA LEU A 19 4.70 6.49 -33.71
C LEU A 19 4.77 5.46 -32.58
N CYS A 20 3.88 5.56 -31.60
CA CYS A 20 3.68 4.51 -30.62
C CYS A 20 2.91 3.38 -31.32
N THR A 21 3.61 2.33 -31.73
CA THR A 21 2.98 1.10 -32.20
C THR A 21 2.29 0.43 -31.02
N LEU A 22 0.98 0.66 -30.90
CA LEU A 22 0.10 -0.19 -30.10
C LEU A 22 0.10 -1.58 -30.73
N VAL A 23 0.83 -2.52 -30.13
CA VAL A 23 0.59 -3.93 -30.37
C VAL A 23 -0.71 -4.26 -29.64
N GLY A 24 -1.81 -4.34 -30.38
CA GLY A 24 -3.07 -4.86 -29.85
C GLY A 24 -2.90 -6.34 -29.53
N SER A 25 -2.72 -6.67 -28.26
CA SER A 25 -2.91 -8.04 -27.78
C SER A 25 -4.41 -8.23 -27.52
N ALA A 26 -5.03 -9.09 -28.32
CA ALA A 26 -6.38 -9.58 -28.07
C ALA A 26 -6.45 -10.28 -26.70
N GLY A 27 -7.41 -9.81 -25.90
CA GLY A 27 -8.07 -10.47 -24.77
C GLY A 27 -7.34 -11.62 -24.11
N ARG A 28 -6.62 -11.31 -23.04
CA ARG A 28 -6.45 -12.25 -21.94
C ARG A 28 -7.12 -11.58 -20.75
N ALA A 29 -8.18 -12.21 -20.24
CA ALA A 29 -8.67 -11.94 -18.90
C ALA A 29 -7.51 -12.25 -17.95
N HIS A 30 -6.72 -11.22 -17.66
CA HIS A 30 -5.81 -11.26 -16.54
C HIS A 30 -6.68 -10.91 -15.33
N ALA A 31 -6.49 -11.60 -14.20
CA ALA A 31 -6.66 -10.89 -12.93
C ALA A 31 -5.92 -9.55 -13.08
N ALA A 32 -6.45 -8.44 -12.56
CA ALA A 32 -5.81 -7.15 -12.73
C ALA A 32 -4.39 -7.23 -12.15
N PHE A 33 -3.42 -7.46 -13.03
CA PHE A 33 -2.07 -7.87 -12.68
C PHE A 33 -1.15 -6.71 -12.99
N VAL A 34 -0.64 -6.11 -11.93
CA VAL A 34 0.25 -4.96 -12.00
C VAL A 34 1.65 -5.44 -11.65
N LYS A 35 2.55 -5.35 -12.62
CA LYS A 35 3.94 -5.78 -12.46
C LYS A 35 4.88 -4.58 -12.55
N GLY A 36 5.67 -4.39 -11.51
CA GLY A 36 6.77 -3.47 -11.48
C GLY A 36 7.98 -3.96 -12.26
N THR A 37 9.07 -3.25 -12.07
CA THR A 37 10.30 -3.34 -12.83
C THR A 37 11.42 -3.92 -11.96
N SER A 38 12.66 -3.54 -12.25
CA SER A 38 13.82 -3.91 -11.44
C SER A 38 14.36 -2.73 -10.64
N GLY A 39 13.66 -1.60 -10.60
CA GLY A 39 14.02 -0.47 -9.76
C GLY A 39 12.77 0.08 -9.09
N ASP A 40 12.97 1.07 -8.22
CA ASP A 40 11.92 1.63 -7.38
C ASP A 40 10.67 2.09 -8.19
N ASP A 41 9.53 1.48 -7.90
CA ASP A 41 8.24 1.69 -8.55
C ASP A 41 7.17 2.23 -7.60
N VAL A 42 6.16 2.91 -8.17
CA VAL A 42 4.91 3.23 -7.47
C VAL A 42 3.78 2.59 -8.24
N LEU A 43 3.14 1.60 -7.64
CA LEU A 43 2.15 0.74 -8.26
C LEU A 43 0.80 0.92 -7.57
N PHE A 44 -0.25 0.99 -8.37
CA PHE A 44 -1.64 1.08 -7.92
C PHE A 44 -2.43 -0.07 -8.53
N GLY A 45 -3.35 -0.64 -7.76
CA GLY A 45 -4.39 -1.52 -8.28
C GLY A 45 -5.23 -0.81 -9.34
N LEU A 46 -5.81 -1.60 -10.24
CA LEU A 46 -6.57 -1.08 -11.37
C LEU A 46 -8.05 -0.90 -11.04
N ASP A 47 -8.59 -1.62 -10.04
CA ASP A 47 -10.03 -1.66 -9.71
C ASP A 47 -10.92 -1.99 -10.95
N ASP A 48 -10.34 -2.55 -12.03
CA ASP A 48 -10.97 -2.60 -13.35
C ASP A 48 -11.67 -3.94 -13.65
N ASP A 49 -11.65 -4.86 -12.71
CA ASP A 49 -12.14 -6.23 -12.82
C ASP A 49 -13.66 -6.38 -12.58
N THR A 50 -14.42 -5.32 -12.84
CA THR A 50 -15.82 -5.19 -12.41
C THR A 50 -16.82 -5.71 -13.45
N GLN A 51 -18.11 -5.78 -13.09
CA GLN A 51 -19.19 -6.08 -14.05
C GLN A 51 -19.28 -5.09 -15.22
N ALA A 52 -18.66 -3.91 -15.13
CA ALA A 52 -18.63 -2.94 -16.21
C ALA A 52 -17.55 -3.26 -17.27
N ASN A 53 -16.55 -4.09 -16.92
CA ASN A 53 -15.49 -4.47 -17.83
C ASN A 53 -16.01 -5.56 -18.79
N THR A 54 -16.17 -5.23 -20.06
CA THR A 54 -16.71 -6.16 -21.06
C THR A 54 -15.79 -7.34 -21.39
N GLU A 55 -14.51 -7.28 -21.00
CA GLU A 55 -13.60 -8.43 -21.12
C GLU A 55 -13.87 -9.48 -20.04
N ILE A 56 -14.34 -9.05 -18.85
CA ILE A 56 -14.70 -9.91 -17.72
C ILE A 56 -16.19 -10.25 -17.72
N GLN A 57 -17.04 -9.30 -18.11
CA GLN A 57 -18.49 -9.45 -18.20
C GLN A 57 -18.96 -9.27 -19.66
N PRO A 58 -18.74 -10.24 -20.57
CA PRO A 58 -19.17 -10.13 -21.94
C PRO A 58 -20.69 -9.94 -22.09
N PRO A 59 -21.15 -9.23 -23.14
CA PRO A 59 -22.59 -9.05 -23.39
C PRO A 59 -23.35 -10.38 -23.46
N GLY A 60 -24.42 -10.49 -22.66
CA GLY A 60 -25.29 -11.67 -22.63
C GLY A 60 -24.91 -12.72 -21.57
N VAL A 61 -23.79 -12.54 -20.86
CA VAL A 61 -23.48 -13.34 -19.67
C VAL A 61 -24.25 -12.77 -18.47
N THR A 62 -25.05 -13.61 -17.82
CA THR A 62 -25.89 -13.21 -16.66
C THR A 62 -25.27 -13.56 -15.31
N ALA A 63 -24.29 -14.45 -15.27
CA ALA A 63 -23.51 -14.72 -14.07
C ALA A 63 -22.53 -13.57 -13.83
N ASN A 64 -22.39 -13.12 -12.58
CA ASN A 64 -21.37 -12.14 -12.21
C ASN A 64 -19.97 -12.80 -12.30
N GLN A 65 -19.13 -12.30 -13.20
CA GLN A 65 -17.75 -12.76 -13.40
C GLN A 65 -16.70 -11.79 -12.81
N SER A 66 -17.16 -10.70 -12.18
CA SER A 66 -16.32 -9.73 -11.47
C SER A 66 -15.49 -10.40 -10.40
N LEU A 67 -14.24 -9.95 -10.25
CA LEU A 67 -13.38 -10.31 -9.11
C LEU A 67 -13.48 -9.27 -7.97
N ASP A 68 -14.35 -8.27 -8.13
CA ASP A 68 -14.73 -7.28 -7.10
C ASP A 68 -13.57 -6.40 -6.66
N LYS A 69 -12.84 -5.92 -7.67
CA LYS A 69 -11.69 -5.01 -7.62
C LYS A 69 -10.39 -5.64 -7.16
N ALA A 70 -10.35 -6.97 -7.06
CA ALA A 70 -9.15 -7.68 -6.64
C ALA A 70 -8.01 -7.54 -7.65
N ASP A 71 -6.89 -7.02 -7.15
CA ASP A 71 -5.63 -6.83 -7.87
C ASP A 71 -4.54 -7.79 -7.37
N LEU A 72 -3.66 -8.22 -8.27
CA LEU A 72 -2.37 -8.82 -7.94
C LEU A 72 -1.28 -7.83 -8.33
N ILE A 73 -0.53 -7.34 -7.35
CA ILE A 73 0.53 -6.34 -7.55
C ILE A 73 1.88 -6.96 -7.16
N GLU A 74 2.86 -6.92 -8.06
CA GLU A 74 4.23 -7.40 -7.83
C GLU A 74 5.22 -6.24 -8.05
N GLY A 75 5.90 -5.79 -6.99
CA GLY A 75 6.90 -4.72 -7.04
C GLY A 75 8.14 -5.13 -7.82
N GLY A 76 8.75 -6.24 -7.40
CA GLY A 76 9.86 -6.86 -8.12
C GLY A 76 11.18 -6.65 -7.40
N ASN A 77 12.10 -5.88 -7.99
CA ASN A 77 13.26 -5.39 -7.24
C ASN A 77 13.18 -3.88 -7.15
N GLY A 78 13.55 -3.30 -6.01
CA GLY A 78 13.46 -1.85 -5.82
C GLY A 78 13.00 -1.55 -4.40
N ASN A 79 12.88 -0.27 -4.06
CA ASN A 79 12.14 0.13 -2.87
C ASN A 79 10.78 0.66 -3.32
N ASP A 80 9.83 -0.24 -3.44
CA ASP A 80 8.58 -0.02 -4.14
C ASP A 80 7.50 0.52 -3.19
N VAL A 81 6.49 1.17 -3.77
CA VAL A 81 5.27 1.59 -3.06
C VAL A 81 4.08 0.95 -3.77
N LEU A 82 3.43 0.00 -3.11
CA LEU A 82 2.30 -0.77 -3.64
C LEU A 82 1.02 -0.35 -2.92
N ILE A 83 0.00 0.03 -3.69
CA ILE A 83 -1.31 0.46 -3.17
C ILE A 83 -2.40 -0.33 -3.89
N GLY A 84 -3.08 -1.24 -3.19
CA GLY A 84 -4.13 -2.10 -3.76
C GLY A 84 -5.39 -1.33 -4.16
N LEU A 85 -5.79 -0.35 -3.33
CA LEU A 85 -6.98 0.51 -3.46
C LEU A 85 -8.25 -0.10 -2.88
N GLY A 86 -9.05 -0.83 -3.64
CA GLY A 86 -10.24 -1.48 -3.09
C GLY A 86 -10.43 -2.84 -3.72
N GLY A 87 -11.12 -3.75 -3.03
CA GLY A 87 -11.11 -5.15 -3.42
C GLY A 87 -10.12 -5.93 -2.56
N SER A 88 -10.13 -7.25 -2.69
CA SER A 88 -9.20 -8.11 -1.94
C SER A 88 -7.93 -8.34 -2.73
N ASP A 89 -6.90 -7.60 -2.36
CA ASP A 89 -5.67 -7.51 -3.14
C ASP A 89 -4.58 -8.44 -2.61
N VAL A 90 -3.69 -8.84 -3.51
CA VAL A 90 -2.45 -9.53 -3.17
C VAL A 90 -1.28 -8.63 -3.58
N LEU A 91 -0.56 -8.11 -2.59
CA LEU A 91 0.57 -7.21 -2.79
C LEU A 91 1.85 -7.97 -2.45
N LEU A 92 2.73 -8.11 -3.44
CA LEU A 92 4.04 -8.75 -3.33
C LEU A 92 5.10 -7.67 -3.51
N GLY A 93 5.73 -7.22 -2.43
CA GLY A 93 6.80 -6.22 -2.47
C GLY A 93 7.98 -6.71 -3.33
N GLY A 94 8.57 -7.83 -2.92
CA GLY A 94 9.67 -8.45 -3.63
C GLY A 94 10.99 -8.21 -2.91
N ASN A 95 12.03 -7.83 -3.66
CA ASN A 95 13.34 -7.53 -3.08
C ASN A 95 13.51 -6.04 -2.87
N GLY A 96 14.08 -5.68 -1.72
CA GLY A 96 14.31 -4.30 -1.33
C GLY A 96 13.33 -3.94 -0.24
N ASP A 97 13.31 -2.67 0.13
CA ASP A 97 12.47 -2.28 1.25
C ASP A 97 11.21 -1.57 0.73
N ASP A 98 10.05 -2.19 0.90
CA ASP A 98 8.81 -1.82 0.26
C ASP A 98 7.81 -1.16 1.23
N ILE A 99 6.87 -0.40 0.67
CA ILE A 99 5.71 0.13 1.40
C ILE A 99 4.44 -0.43 0.77
N LEU A 100 3.67 -1.16 1.56
CA LEU A 100 2.46 -1.86 1.14
C LEU A 100 1.25 -1.22 1.82
N VAL A 101 0.23 -0.89 1.03
CA VAL A 101 -1.05 -0.39 1.50
C VAL A 101 -2.11 -1.20 0.80
N GLY A 102 -2.81 -2.09 1.50
CA GLY A 102 -3.91 -2.88 0.92
C GLY A 102 -4.93 -1.96 0.28
N GLY A 103 -5.54 -1.11 1.10
CA GLY A 103 -6.41 -0.05 0.60
C GLY A 103 -7.71 -0.01 1.38
N THR A 104 -8.58 0.91 0.99
CA THR A 104 -9.83 1.10 1.73
C THR A 104 -10.94 0.30 1.10
N GLU A 105 -11.45 -0.64 1.88
CA GLU A 105 -12.59 -1.48 1.51
C GLU A 105 -13.92 -0.72 1.58
N GLN A 106 -13.89 0.58 1.88
CA GLN A 106 -15.08 1.43 2.06
C GLN A 106 -16.12 0.79 3.00
N PHE A 107 -15.67 0.01 3.98
CA PHE A 107 -16.51 -0.77 4.89
C PHE A 107 -17.36 -1.87 4.22
N ALA A 108 -17.05 -2.27 2.98
CA ALA A 108 -17.58 -3.48 2.37
C ALA A 108 -16.98 -4.71 3.06
N THR A 109 -17.83 -5.69 3.37
CA THR A 109 -17.41 -6.96 3.99
C THR A 109 -17.78 -8.12 3.06
N PRO A 110 -16.92 -9.15 2.91
CA PRO A 110 -15.62 -9.36 3.56
C PRO A 110 -14.46 -9.33 2.56
N ASN A 111 -13.93 -8.14 2.26
CA ASN A 111 -12.72 -8.02 1.45
C ASN A 111 -11.51 -7.82 2.41
N SER A 112 -10.39 -8.47 2.11
CA SER A 112 -9.19 -8.47 2.95
C SER A 112 -7.94 -8.73 2.13
N ASP A 113 -6.93 -7.89 2.33
CA ASP A 113 -5.70 -7.95 1.56
C ASP A 113 -4.67 -8.91 2.15
N MET A 114 -3.84 -9.45 1.26
CA MET A 114 -2.63 -10.19 1.61
C MET A 114 -1.41 -9.40 1.15
N MET A 115 -0.65 -8.89 2.10
CA MET A 115 0.59 -8.16 1.86
C MET A 115 1.78 -9.05 2.22
N ILE A 116 2.71 -9.21 1.30
CA ILE A 116 3.96 -9.95 1.48
C ILE A 116 5.10 -9.00 1.13
N GLY A 117 5.88 -8.61 2.13
CA GLY A 117 7.05 -7.75 1.95
C GLY A 117 8.13 -8.46 1.14
N GLY A 118 8.78 -9.44 1.76
CA GLY A 118 9.84 -10.21 1.12
C GLY A 118 11.19 -9.90 1.76
N PRO A 119 12.32 -10.07 1.05
CA PRO A 119 13.61 -9.65 1.58
C PRO A 119 13.73 -8.12 1.64
N GLY A 120 13.73 -7.55 2.84
CA GLY A 120 13.63 -6.11 3.01
C GLY A 120 13.48 -5.70 4.46
N ASN A 121 13.16 -4.44 4.71
CA ASN A 121 12.48 -4.00 5.92
C ASN A 121 11.26 -3.23 5.44
N ASP A 122 10.17 -3.95 5.32
CA ASP A 122 8.96 -3.58 4.63
C ASP A 122 7.95 -2.95 5.60
N ILE A 123 7.08 -2.13 5.06
CA ILE A 123 6.13 -1.37 5.88
C ILE A 123 4.73 -1.58 5.34
N ALA A 124 3.87 -2.19 6.15
CA ALA A 124 2.44 -2.23 5.90
C ALA A 124 1.74 -1.05 6.58
N LEU A 125 0.92 -0.31 5.84
CA LEU A 125 0.06 0.74 6.40
C LEU A 125 -1.39 0.31 6.42
N TRP A 126 -1.98 0.34 7.60
CA TRP A 126 -3.42 0.11 7.79
C TRP A 126 -4.11 1.39 8.26
N ARG A 127 -5.29 1.66 7.71
CA ARG A 127 -6.16 2.77 8.08
C ARG A 127 -7.54 2.28 8.53
N GLY A 128 -8.19 3.05 9.41
CA GLY A 128 -9.61 2.86 9.71
C GLY A 128 -10.50 2.85 8.46
N GLY A 129 -11.14 1.71 8.20
CA GLY A 129 -11.93 1.45 6.99
C GLY A 129 -11.31 0.40 6.07
N ASP A 130 -10.06 0.02 6.34
CA ASP A 130 -9.37 -1.09 5.69
C ASP A 130 -9.80 -2.41 6.38
N GLY A 131 -9.79 -3.50 5.61
CA GLY A 131 -10.31 -4.81 6.00
C GLY A 131 -9.44 -5.55 7.03
N SER A 132 -9.78 -6.82 7.31
CA SER A 132 -8.96 -7.70 8.18
C SER A 132 -7.83 -8.34 7.40
N GLU A 133 -6.76 -7.59 7.21
CA GLU A 133 -5.61 -7.95 6.36
C GLU A 133 -4.69 -9.01 6.99
N ALA A 134 -3.81 -9.55 6.14
CA ALA A 134 -2.64 -10.31 6.55
C ALA A 134 -1.37 -9.62 6.03
N PHE A 135 -0.36 -9.52 6.88
CA PHE A 135 0.96 -9.02 6.52
C PHE A 135 2.05 -10.03 6.88
N ASP A 136 2.75 -10.51 5.87
CA ASP A 136 3.99 -11.26 6.00
C ASP A 136 5.15 -10.32 5.70
N GLY A 137 5.90 -9.91 6.72
CA GLY A 137 7.08 -9.07 6.52
C GLY A 137 8.21 -9.81 5.81
N GLY A 138 8.24 -11.14 5.92
CA GLY A 138 9.28 -11.95 5.30
C GLY A 138 10.64 -11.79 6.00
N PRO A 139 11.75 -12.08 5.28
CA PRO A 139 13.09 -11.96 5.83
C PRO A 139 13.55 -10.50 5.91
N GLY A 140 13.23 -9.84 7.02
CA GLY A 140 13.77 -8.54 7.42
C GLY A 140 14.20 -8.50 8.88
N LYS A 141 14.48 -7.30 9.39
CA LYS A 141 14.81 -7.09 10.82
C LYS A 141 14.06 -5.91 11.44
N ALA A 142 13.27 -5.21 10.63
CA ALA A 142 12.60 -3.98 11.01
C ALA A 142 11.32 -3.80 10.20
N ASP A 143 10.67 -4.90 9.83
CA ASP A 143 9.36 -4.91 9.19
C ASP A 143 8.36 -4.29 10.15
N ALA A 144 7.54 -3.37 9.63
CA ALA A 144 6.69 -2.53 10.45
C ALA A 144 5.25 -2.52 9.98
N LEU A 145 4.33 -2.75 10.91
CA LEU A 145 2.91 -2.50 10.72
C LEU A 145 2.51 -1.18 11.39
N ILE A 146 1.93 -0.27 10.62
CA ILE A 146 1.53 1.06 11.11
C ILE A 146 0.01 1.22 11.01
N PHE A 147 -0.63 1.47 12.14
CA PHE A 147 -2.04 1.87 12.20
C PHE A 147 -2.13 3.39 12.19
N GLY A 148 -2.46 3.97 11.03
CA GLY A 148 -2.44 5.42 10.85
C GLY A 148 -3.40 5.92 9.76
N ASN A 149 -3.84 7.18 9.87
CA ASN A 149 -4.76 7.76 8.91
C ASN A 149 -3.90 8.23 7.75
N ILE A 150 -3.95 7.47 6.66
CA ILE A 150 -3.19 7.77 5.45
C ILE A 150 -3.75 9.04 4.81
N ASP A 151 -2.87 10.00 4.52
CA ASP A 151 -3.21 11.22 3.80
C ASP A 151 -3.67 10.89 2.38
N ARG A 152 -4.80 11.45 1.94
CA ARG A 152 -5.41 11.14 0.65
C ARG A 152 -5.85 12.41 -0.09
N ASP A 153 -5.84 12.34 -1.41
CA ASP A 153 -6.29 13.41 -2.30
C ASP A 153 -7.82 13.47 -2.43
N GLU A 154 -8.32 14.34 -3.30
CA GLU A 154 -9.75 14.51 -3.55
C GLU A 154 -10.44 13.26 -4.15
N ASN A 155 -9.68 12.36 -4.75
CA ASN A 155 -10.14 11.10 -5.31
C ASN A 155 -9.96 9.92 -4.32
N ASN A 156 -9.61 10.23 -3.06
CA ASN A 156 -9.34 9.25 -2.02
C ASN A 156 -8.15 8.33 -2.36
N ILE A 157 -7.18 8.81 -3.14
CA ILE A 157 -5.92 8.11 -3.43
C ILE A 157 -4.85 8.56 -2.42
N PRO A 158 -4.02 7.66 -1.85
CA PRO A 158 -2.92 8.04 -0.96
C PRO A 158 -2.01 9.12 -1.58
N ILE A 159 -1.76 10.19 -0.83
CA ILE A 159 -0.82 11.23 -1.24
C ILE A 159 0.59 10.70 -1.01
N ILE A 160 1.36 10.59 -2.09
CA ILE A 160 2.77 10.26 -2.05
C ILE A 160 3.59 11.55 -1.94
N SER A 161 4.28 11.70 -0.81
CA SER A 161 5.14 12.84 -0.52
C SER A 161 6.58 12.59 -0.95
N ALA A 162 7.38 13.66 -1.05
CA ALA A 162 8.80 13.55 -1.39
C ALA A 162 9.50 12.55 -0.43
N GLY A 163 10.01 11.47 -1.00
CA GLY A 163 10.58 10.36 -0.23
C GLY A 163 11.98 10.71 0.25
N THR A 164 12.42 10.01 1.29
CA THR A 164 13.77 10.20 1.85
C THR A 164 14.52 8.88 1.89
N GLY A 165 15.85 8.95 1.93
CA GLY A 165 16.71 7.78 1.93
C GLY A 165 16.43 6.86 0.73
N ARG A 166 16.10 5.60 1.03
CA ARG A 166 15.86 4.53 0.07
C ARG A 166 14.68 4.78 -0.87
N HIS A 167 13.67 5.57 -0.45
CA HIS A 167 12.48 5.90 -1.26
C HIS A 167 12.57 7.28 -1.93
N SER A 168 13.76 7.87 -2.07
CA SER A 168 13.90 9.21 -2.68
C SER A 168 13.40 9.30 -4.13
N LYS A 169 13.26 8.18 -4.84
CA LYS A 169 12.71 8.14 -6.21
C LYS A 169 11.19 7.98 -6.26
N THR A 170 10.64 7.14 -5.39
CA THR A 170 9.22 6.76 -5.38
C THR A 170 8.38 7.72 -4.56
N GLY A 171 8.96 8.30 -3.51
CA GLY A 171 8.18 8.99 -2.50
C GLY A 171 7.68 8.03 -1.42
N ILE A 172 7.01 8.58 -0.41
CA ILE A 172 6.37 7.78 0.65
C ILE A 172 4.98 8.33 0.98
N PRO A 173 3.99 7.48 1.28
CA PRO A 173 2.77 7.91 1.93
C PRO A 173 3.07 8.39 3.37
N THR A 174 2.23 9.28 3.87
CA THR A 174 2.26 9.74 5.28
C THR A 174 1.02 9.29 6.02
N ALA A 175 1.17 9.01 7.32
CA ALA A 175 0.11 8.49 8.17
C ALA A 175 0.07 9.21 9.53
N ASP A 176 -1.13 9.66 9.92
CA ASP A 176 -1.37 10.19 11.27
C ASP A 176 -1.67 9.02 12.24
N VAL A 177 -0.71 8.76 13.11
CA VAL A 177 -0.77 7.66 14.11
C VAL A 177 -1.21 8.17 15.47
N THR A 178 -1.55 9.45 15.61
CA THR A 178 -2.00 10.03 16.88
C THR A 178 -3.51 10.26 16.93
N ASN A 179 -4.14 10.42 15.77
CA ASN A 179 -5.54 10.78 15.63
C ASN A 179 -6.43 9.61 15.17
N GLN A 180 -6.12 8.37 15.58
CA GLN A 180 -7.02 7.23 15.36
C GLN A 180 -8.15 7.19 16.39
N GLY A 181 -9.31 6.73 15.94
CA GLY A 181 -10.48 6.47 16.78
C GLY A 181 -10.36 5.25 17.70
N GLY A 182 -9.18 4.63 17.79
CA GLY A 182 -8.96 3.37 18.49
C GLY A 182 -7.53 3.17 18.97
N PHE A 183 -7.25 1.98 19.47
CA PHE A 183 -5.95 1.56 20.00
C PHE A 183 -5.70 0.09 19.71
N CYS A 184 -4.44 -0.31 19.73
CA CYS A 184 -4.03 -1.66 19.40
C CYS A 184 -3.75 -2.52 20.64
N THR A 185 -3.95 -3.82 20.50
CA THR A 185 -3.37 -4.86 21.36
C THR A 185 -2.64 -5.86 20.48
N VAL A 186 -1.65 -6.54 21.03
CA VAL A 186 -0.97 -7.65 20.37
C VAL A 186 -1.19 -8.94 21.15
N GLU A 187 -1.43 -10.04 20.43
CA GLU A 187 -1.53 -11.38 21.01
C GLU A 187 -0.65 -12.34 20.21
N ARG A 188 0.22 -13.08 20.90
CA ARG A 188 0.99 -14.16 20.28
C ARG A 188 0.08 -15.34 19.97
N VAL A 189 0.07 -15.78 18.72
CA VAL A 189 -0.65 -16.98 18.28
C VAL A 189 0.02 -18.20 18.91
N GLN A 190 -0.76 -19.02 19.61
CA GLN A 190 -0.26 -20.21 20.32
C GLN A 190 -0.32 -21.48 19.46
N ASP A 191 -1.15 -21.48 18.43
CA ASP A 191 -1.35 -22.64 17.57
C ASP A 191 -0.49 -22.49 16.31
N PRO A 192 0.55 -23.33 16.16
CA PRO A 192 1.52 -23.23 15.07
C PRO A 192 0.92 -23.53 13.70
N ASP A 193 -0.25 -24.17 13.62
CA ASP A 193 -0.87 -24.55 12.34
C ASP A 193 -1.52 -23.34 11.63
N PHE A 194 -1.70 -22.21 12.31
CA PHE A 194 -2.27 -20.99 11.70
C PHE A 194 -1.30 -20.26 10.75
N GLY A 195 0.01 -20.53 10.84
CA GLY A 195 1.01 -19.88 9.99
C GLY A 195 1.26 -18.39 10.29
N TYR A 196 0.69 -17.86 11.39
CA TYR A 196 0.91 -16.50 11.87
C TYR A 196 1.56 -16.51 13.25
N GLU A 197 2.34 -15.48 13.55
CA GLU A 197 3.05 -15.33 14.82
C GLU A 197 2.28 -14.46 15.81
N PHE A 198 1.67 -13.37 15.32
CA PHE A 198 0.91 -12.44 16.14
C PHE A 198 -0.39 -12.01 15.48
N LEU A 199 -1.39 -11.78 16.32
CA LEU A 199 -2.60 -11.04 15.99
C LEU A 199 -2.48 -9.63 16.54
N VAL A 200 -2.51 -8.64 15.64
CA VAL A 200 -2.62 -7.24 16.04
C VAL A 200 -4.07 -6.83 15.90
N ARG A 201 -4.69 -6.45 17.02
CA ARG A 201 -6.11 -6.14 17.08
C ARG A 201 -6.32 -4.67 17.37
N PHE A 202 -7.17 -4.02 16.59
CA PHE A 202 -7.52 -2.63 16.78
C PHE A 202 -8.93 -2.51 17.34
N PHE A 203 -9.06 -1.84 18.48
CA PHE A 203 -10.32 -1.63 19.18
C PHE A 203 -10.79 -0.20 19.04
N LEU A 204 -12.07 -0.01 18.74
CA LEU A 204 -12.68 1.31 18.70
C LEU A 204 -12.76 1.90 20.11
N ARG A 205 -12.13 3.05 20.34
CA ARG A 205 -12.07 3.69 21.67
C ARG A 205 -13.45 4.05 22.20
N ALA A 206 -14.35 4.47 21.30
CA ALA A 206 -15.69 4.91 21.67
C ALA A 206 -16.59 3.78 22.19
N THR A 207 -16.35 2.53 21.78
CA THR A 207 -17.25 1.39 22.05
C THR A 207 -16.56 0.25 22.80
N GLY A 208 -15.24 0.14 22.72
CA GLY A 208 -14.48 -1.02 23.17
C GLY A 208 -14.61 -2.23 22.25
N ASN A 209 -15.33 -2.11 21.13
CA ASN A 209 -15.51 -3.21 20.19
C ASN A 209 -14.23 -3.41 19.36
N LEU A 210 -13.93 -4.68 19.06
CA LEU A 210 -12.94 -5.04 18.07
C LEU A 210 -13.38 -4.53 16.70
N ALA A 211 -12.54 -3.71 16.06
CA ALA A 211 -12.80 -3.20 14.71
C ALA A 211 -12.17 -4.13 13.67
N VAL A 212 -10.90 -4.48 13.85
CA VAL A 212 -10.14 -5.28 12.89
C VAL A 212 -9.13 -6.18 13.61
N THR A 213 -8.81 -7.30 12.98
CA THR A 213 -7.66 -8.15 13.33
C THR A 213 -6.74 -8.27 12.14
N LEU A 214 -5.50 -7.83 12.31
CA LEU A 214 -4.43 -8.07 11.36
C LEU A 214 -3.63 -9.29 11.81
N ARG A 215 -3.30 -10.15 10.85
CA ARG A 215 -2.54 -11.38 11.07
C ARG A 215 -1.13 -11.15 10.56
N THR A 216 -0.14 -11.40 11.41
CA THR A 216 1.25 -11.02 11.13
C THR A 216 2.20 -12.19 11.30
N VAL A 217 3.21 -12.25 10.43
CA VAL A 217 4.34 -13.19 10.48
C VAL A 217 5.59 -12.44 9.99
N GLY A 218 6.73 -12.62 10.65
CA GLY A 218 7.96 -11.92 10.27
C GLY A 218 7.85 -10.40 10.40
N VAL A 219 7.13 -9.90 11.41
CA VAL A 219 6.96 -8.47 11.68
C VAL A 219 7.62 -8.15 13.02
N GLU A 220 8.54 -7.19 13.05
CA GLU A 220 9.23 -6.80 14.29
C GLU A 220 8.56 -5.63 15.01
N GLN A 221 7.89 -4.74 14.28
CA GLN A 221 7.49 -3.44 14.80
C GLN A 221 6.01 -3.16 14.56
N VAL A 222 5.30 -2.70 15.59
CA VAL A 222 3.91 -2.23 15.42
C VAL A 222 3.77 -0.84 16.00
N TYR A 223 3.24 0.09 15.20
CA TYR A 223 2.96 1.46 15.60
C TYR A 223 1.46 1.72 15.59
N CYS A 224 0.94 2.34 16.65
CA CYS A 224 -0.49 2.59 16.80
C CYS A 224 -0.78 3.78 17.71
N THR A 225 -1.99 4.32 17.66
CA THR A 225 -2.43 5.35 18.62
C THR A 225 -2.59 4.77 20.02
N SER A 226 -2.17 5.53 21.04
CA SER A 226 -2.33 5.13 22.44
C SER A 226 -3.79 4.92 22.86
N GLN A 227 -4.00 4.19 23.95
CA GLN A 227 -5.33 3.98 24.55
C GLN A 227 -5.94 5.27 25.15
N ALA A 228 -5.14 6.29 25.45
CA ALA A 228 -5.63 7.63 25.78
C ALA A 228 -5.91 8.50 24.53
N GLY A 229 -5.29 8.15 23.39
CA GLY A 229 -5.29 8.94 22.17
C GLY A 229 -4.16 9.96 22.13
N ARG A 230 -3.89 10.51 20.93
CA ARG A 230 -2.95 11.63 20.70
C ARG A 230 -1.47 11.35 20.89
N GLU A 231 -1.10 10.12 21.24
CA GLU A 231 0.29 9.70 21.41
C GLU A 231 0.58 8.52 20.49
N ILE A 232 1.83 8.46 20.02
CA ILE A 232 2.34 7.31 19.29
C ILE A 232 2.69 6.23 20.31
N THR A 233 2.23 5.02 20.06
CA THR A 233 2.69 3.83 20.77
C THR A 233 3.39 2.88 19.83
N TYR A 234 4.32 2.13 20.38
CA TYR A 234 5.18 1.18 19.69
C TYR A 234 5.19 -0.13 20.47
N ALA A 235 5.10 -1.26 19.77
CA ALA A 235 5.36 -2.59 20.32
C ALA A 235 6.49 -3.25 19.53
N ASP A 236 7.45 -3.83 20.26
CA ASP A 236 8.53 -4.65 19.72
C ASP A 236 8.12 -6.12 19.77
N LEU A 237 7.81 -6.71 18.62
CA LEU A 237 7.35 -8.09 18.52
C LEU A 237 8.47 -9.12 18.67
N THR A 238 9.74 -8.68 18.65
CA THR A 238 10.89 -9.53 18.95
C THR A 238 11.05 -9.78 20.45
N ALA A 239 10.37 -8.97 21.28
CA ALA A 239 10.38 -9.14 22.72
C ALA A 239 9.66 -10.46 23.13
N PRO A 240 10.07 -11.08 24.25
CA PRO A 240 9.38 -12.27 24.77
C PRO A 240 7.89 -12.01 25.06
N ASP A 241 7.59 -10.83 25.60
CA ASP A 241 6.24 -10.37 25.96
C ASP A 241 6.01 -8.96 25.38
N PRO A 242 5.60 -8.85 24.11
CA PRO A 242 5.42 -7.56 23.45
C PRO A 242 4.27 -6.77 24.07
N GLU A 243 4.56 -5.52 24.44
CA GLU A 243 3.58 -4.56 24.94
C GLU A 243 3.73 -3.22 24.23
N PHE A 244 2.64 -2.47 24.12
CA PHE A 244 2.66 -1.11 23.59
C PHE A 244 3.18 -0.12 24.63
N VAL A 245 4.25 0.59 24.27
CA VAL A 245 4.81 1.70 25.06
C VAL A 245 4.67 3.02 24.31
N VAL A 246 4.46 4.11 25.04
CA VAL A 246 4.41 5.45 24.45
C VAL A 246 5.81 5.87 24.01
N VAL A 247 5.92 6.39 22.79
CA VAL A 247 7.16 6.92 22.21
C VAL A 247 6.93 8.28 21.56
N SER A 248 7.96 9.12 21.58
CA SER A 248 8.00 10.36 20.82
C SER A 248 8.39 10.12 19.36
N LEU A 249 8.05 11.05 18.47
CA LEU A 249 8.47 10.97 17.06
C LEU A 249 10.00 10.93 16.89
N ASP A 250 10.75 11.57 17.79
CA ASP A 250 12.22 11.54 17.77
C ASP A 250 12.78 10.16 18.19
N GLU A 251 12.08 9.43 19.05
CA GLU A 251 12.40 8.04 19.36
C GLU A 251 12.05 7.12 18.20
N VAL A 252 10.88 7.31 17.57
CA VAL A 252 10.50 6.57 16.36
C VAL A 252 11.58 6.71 15.28
N LYS A 253 12.04 7.93 14.99
CA LYS A 253 13.13 8.17 14.01
C LYS A 253 14.45 7.49 14.35
N LYS A 254 14.72 7.20 15.63
CA LYS A 254 15.92 6.47 16.07
C LYS A 254 15.72 4.96 15.96
N ILE A 255 14.51 4.48 16.26
CA ILE A 255 14.14 3.06 16.17
C ILE A 255 14.09 2.63 14.70
N ASN A 256 13.32 3.36 13.89
CA ASN A 256 13.15 3.10 12.47
C ASN A 256 13.05 4.43 11.70
N PRO A 257 14.14 4.86 11.06
CA PRO A 257 14.18 6.13 10.34
C PRO A 257 13.12 6.25 9.25
N THR A 258 12.81 5.16 8.53
CA THR A 258 11.79 5.17 7.46
C THR A 258 10.40 5.37 8.06
N VAL A 259 10.06 4.62 9.11
CA VAL A 259 8.79 4.84 9.84
C VAL A 259 8.69 6.27 10.37
N GLY A 260 9.79 6.81 10.90
CA GLY A 260 9.85 8.20 11.38
C GLY A 260 9.66 9.28 10.31
N THR A 261 9.67 8.89 9.03
CA THR A 261 9.33 9.77 7.89
C THR A 261 7.89 9.60 7.40
N ILE A 262 7.28 8.46 7.70
CA ILE A 262 5.87 8.13 7.38
C ILE A 262 4.94 8.70 8.45
N ILE A 263 5.27 8.50 9.73
CA ILE A 263 4.41 8.87 10.86
C ILE A 263 4.49 10.37 11.14
N ARG A 264 3.33 10.98 11.35
CA ARG A 264 3.17 12.35 11.87
C ARG A 264 2.19 12.42 13.04
#